data_AF-A0A9P6NB32-F1
#
_entry.id   AF-A0A9P6NB32-F1
#
_cell.length_a   1.000
_cell.length_b   1.000
_cell.length_c   1.000
_cell.angle_alpha   90.00
_cell.angle_beta   90.00
_cell.angle_gamma   90.00
#
_symmetry.space_group_name_H-M   'P 1'
#
loop_
_entity.id
_entity.type
_entity.pdbx_description
1 polymer ?
#
loop_
_entity_poly.entity_id
_entity_poly.type
_entity_poly.pdbx_seq_one_letter_code
_entity_poly.pdbx_strand_id
1 'polypeptide(L)' 'KANGRAIQHVPIMLYSDDTSGNISKKWNKHMAFYCNLARLPPKMMNQEYNIHFISTSNAATALKLADSLVDEL' A
#
# COMPACT_ATOMS: atom_id res chain seq x y z
N LYS A 1 0.41 -25.68 14.99
CA LYS A 1 1.85 -25.88 15.31
C LYS A 1 2.63 -26.03 14.00
N ALA A 2 3.78 -25.37 13.85
CA ALA A 2 4.48 -25.22 12.55
C ALA A 2 5.39 -26.40 12.14
N ASN A 3 5.19 -27.61 12.67
CA ASN A 3 5.98 -28.82 12.34
C ASN A 3 7.52 -28.61 12.38
N GLY A 4 8.03 -27.99 13.46
CA GLY A 4 9.46 -27.70 13.62
C GLY A 4 10.00 -26.54 12.78
N ARG A 5 9.17 -25.90 11.93
CA ARG A 5 9.59 -24.73 11.14
C ARG A 5 9.52 -23.44 11.94
N ALA A 6 10.40 -22.50 11.62
CA ALA A 6 10.38 -21.16 12.19
C ALA A 6 9.10 -20.42 11.78
N ILE A 7 8.40 -19.86 12.75
CA ILE A 7 7.30 -18.92 12.53
C ILE A 7 7.93 -17.53 12.47
N GLN A 8 7.66 -16.79 11.40
CA GLN A 8 8.15 -15.43 11.22
C GLN A 8 6.97 -14.47 11.16
N HIS A 9 7.00 -13.44 12.00
CA HIS A 9 6.11 -12.29 11.84
C HIS A 9 6.59 -11.47 10.65
N VAL A 10 5.66 -11.17 9.74
CA VAL A 10 5.89 -10.35 8.56
C VAL A 10 4.90 -9.18 8.62
N PRO A 11 5.33 -8.00 9.09
CA PRO A 11 4.47 -6.83 9.13
C PRO A 11 4.10 -6.41 7.71
N ILE A 12 2.87 -5.92 7.55
CA ILE A 12 2.42 -5.22 6.35
C ILE A 12 2.73 -3.74 6.55
N MET A 13 3.35 -3.12 5.56
CA MET A 13 3.54 -1.68 5.51
C MET A 13 2.52 -1.10 4.54
N LEU A 14 1.68 -0.20 5.05
CA LEU A 14 0.70 0.54 4.28
C LEU A 14 1.21 1.95 4.01
N TYR A 15 1.07 2.42 2.78
CA TYR A 15 1.44 3.78 2.40
C TYR A 15 0.52 4.33 1.33
N SER A 16 0.37 5.66 1.32
CA SER A 16 -0.38 6.39 0.31
C SER A 16 0.55 7.03 -0.70
N ASP A 17 0.17 7.00 -1.98
CA ASP A 17 0.84 7.74 -3.04
C ASP A 17 -0.14 8.65 -3.80
N ASP A 18 0.33 9.84 -4.14
CA ASP A 18 -0.42 10.83 -4.90
C ASP A 18 0.00 10.78 -6.36
N THR A 19 -0.87 10.22 -7.19
CA THR A 19 -0.61 10.11 -8.64
C THR A 19 -0.97 11.39 -9.40
N SER A 20 -1.22 12.51 -8.70
CA SER A 20 -1.47 13.83 -9.28
C SER A 20 -0.20 14.42 -9.91
N GLY A 21 0.17 13.90 -11.07
CA GLY A 21 1.32 14.35 -11.85
C GLY A 21 1.31 13.80 -13.27
N ASN A 22 0.28 13.04 -13.65
CA ASN A 22 0.16 12.49 -14.97
C ASN A 22 -0.04 13.62 -16.00
N ILE A 23 0.85 13.66 -16.99
CA ILE A 23 0.91 14.68 -18.06
C ILE A 23 -0.45 14.81 -18.77
N SER A 24 -1.16 13.70 -18.95
CA SER A 24 -2.46 13.65 -19.62
C SER A 24 -3.64 14.16 -18.77
N LYS A 25 -3.51 14.11 -17.43
CA LYS A 25 -4.59 14.44 -16.47
C LYS A 25 -4.05 15.20 -15.27
N LYS A 26 -3.39 16.33 -15.56
CA LYS A 26 -2.68 17.19 -14.59
C LYS A 26 -3.50 17.65 -13.37
N TRP A 27 -4.83 17.53 -13.44
CA TRP A 27 -5.77 17.96 -12.39
C TRP A 27 -6.63 16.84 -11.82
N ASN A 28 -6.41 15.59 -12.25
CA ASN A 28 -7.15 14.45 -11.73
C ASN A 28 -6.35 13.83 -10.59
N LYS A 29 -6.45 14.44 -9.41
CA LYS A 29 -5.78 13.94 -8.21
C LYS A 29 -6.42 12.62 -7.80
N HIS A 30 -5.63 11.55 -7.83
CA HIS A 30 -6.01 10.24 -7.32
C HIS A 30 -5.04 9.89 -6.20
N MET A 31 -5.59 9.77 -4.99
CA MET A 31 -4.87 9.21 -3.86
C MET A 31 -5.05 7.69 -3.89
N ALA A 32 -3.95 6.95 -3.87
CA ALA A 32 -3.98 5.49 -3.86
C ALA A 32 -3.26 4.97 -2.62
N PHE A 33 -3.76 3.88 -2.06
CA PHE A 33 -3.12 3.12 -0.98
C PHE A 33 -2.57 1.81 -1.51
N TYR A 34 -1.38 1.50 -1.03
CA TYR A 34 -0.65 0.28 -1.37
C TYR A 34 -0.19 -0.41 -0.09
N CYS A 35 0.05 -1.72 -0.20
CA CYS A 35 0.68 -2.49 0.85
C CYS A 35 1.85 -3.30 0.32
N ASN A 36 2.88 -3.47 1.14
CA ASN A 36 4.01 -4.36 0.87
C ASN A 36 4.46 -5.07 2.15
N LEU A 37 5.27 -6.12 1.98
CA LEU A 37 5.80 -6.89 3.10
C LEU A 37 7.08 -6.23 3.63
N ALA A 38 7.02 -5.68 4.85
CA ALA A 38 8.10 -4.89 5.46
C ALA A 38 9.37 -5.69 5.78
N ARG A 39 9.29 -7.03 5.72
CA ARG A 39 10.43 -7.93 6.02
C ARG A 39 11.34 -8.17 4.80
N LEU A 40 10.94 -7.75 3.61
CA LEU A 40 11.74 -7.94 2.41
C LEU A 40 12.90 -6.94 2.36
N PRO A 41 14.08 -7.33 1.83
CA PRO A 41 15.14 -6.37 1.53
C PRO A 41 14.63 -5.26 0.61
N PRO A 42 15.07 -3.99 0.76
CA PRO A 42 14.53 -2.86 0.00
C PRO A 42 14.49 -3.07 -1.53
N LYS A 43 15.53 -3.71 -2.08
CA LYS A 43 15.60 -4.04 -3.51
C LYS A 43 14.46 -4.96 -3.97
N MET A 44 14.06 -5.91 -3.13
CA MET A 44 12.96 -6.83 -3.40
C MET A 44 11.62 -6.18 -3.08
N MET A 45 11.51 -5.51 -1.93
CA MET A 45 10.29 -4.82 -1.50
C MET A 45 9.78 -3.80 -2.55
N ASN A 46 10.69 -3.11 -3.22
CA ASN A 46 10.36 -2.11 -4.24
C ASN A 46 10.14 -2.71 -5.65
N GLN A 47 10.09 -4.04 -5.78
CA GLN A 47 9.65 -4.67 -7.03
C GLN A 47 8.13 -4.62 -7.12
N GLU A 48 7.60 -4.31 -8.31
CA GLU A 48 6.16 -4.11 -8.55
C GLU A 48 5.29 -5.29 -8.07
N TYR A 49 5.77 -6.53 -8.18
CA TYR A 49 5.04 -7.71 -7.75
C TYR A 49 4.87 -7.84 -6.22
N ASN A 50 5.69 -7.13 -5.43
CA ASN A 50 5.59 -7.08 -3.97
C ASN A 50 4.79 -5.86 -3.47
N ILE A 51 4.29 -5.04 -4.38
CA ILE A 51 3.47 -3.87 -4.08
C ILE A 51 2.03 -4.20 -4.48
N HIS A 52 1.17 -4.34 -3.49
CA HIS A 52 -0.23 -4.67 -3.70
C HIS A 52 -1.10 -3.42 -3.61
N PHE A 53 -1.93 -3.20 -4.62
CA PHE A 53 -2.93 -2.14 -4.62
C PHE A 53 -4.07 -2.46 -3.64
N ILE A 54 -4.47 -1.48 -2.84
CA ILE A 54 -5.55 -1.63 -1.86
C ILE A 54 -6.79 -0.85 -2.31
N SER A 55 -6.66 0.46 -2.49
CA SER A 55 -7.79 1.32 -2.83
C SER A 55 -7.33 2.64 -3.45
N THR A 56 -8.22 3.31 -4.17
CA THR A 56 -7.99 4.66 -4.68
C THR A 56 -9.26 5.51 -4.60
N SER A 57 -9.08 6.80 -4.38
CA SER A 57 -10.15 7.79 -4.50
C SER A 57 -9.64 9.07 -5.13
N ASN A 58 -10.50 9.70 -5.93
CA ASN A 58 -10.32 11.05 -6.44
C ASN A 58 -11.01 12.12 -5.59
N ALA A 59 -11.79 11.71 -4.58
CA ALA A 59 -12.55 12.60 -3.72
C ALA A 59 -12.04 12.60 -2.27
N ALA A 60 -11.50 11.48 -1.80
CA ALA A 60 -11.01 11.34 -0.43
C ALA A 60 -9.50 11.65 -0.35
N THR A 61 -9.12 12.34 0.73
CA THR A 61 -7.72 12.56 1.09
C THR A 61 -7.10 11.27 1.65
N ALA A 62 -5.77 11.21 1.74
CA ALA A 62 -5.06 10.06 2.28
C ALA A 62 -5.57 9.66 3.68
N LEU A 63 -5.80 10.64 4.56
CA LEU A 63 -6.28 10.38 5.92
C LEU A 63 -7.69 9.77 5.93
N LYS A 64 -8.60 10.29 5.09
CA LYS A 64 -9.97 9.77 5.02
C LYS A 64 -10.03 8.36 4.43
N LEU A 65 -9.18 8.08 3.44
CA LEU A 65 -9.00 6.72 2.93
C LEU A 65 -8.42 5.79 3.99
N ALA A 66 -7.41 6.24 4.74
CA ALA A 66 -6.80 5.46 5.81
C ALA A 66 -7.81 5.08 6.90
N ASP A 67 -8.68 6.02 7.30
CA ASP A 67 -9.73 5.79 8.31
C ASP A 67 -10.64 4.63 7.90
N SER A 68 -11.13 4.64 6.66
CA SER A 68 -11.95 3.53 6.13
C SER A 68 -11.18 2.22 6.01
N LEU A 69 -9.87 2.26 5.69
CA LEU A 69 -9.06 1.05 5.60
C LEU A 69 -8.77 0.43 6.98
N VAL A 70 -8.65 1.25 8.03
CA VAL A 70 -8.43 0.75 9.40
C VAL A 70 -9.66 0.00 9.89
N ASP A 71 -10.86 0.44 9.53
CA ASP A 71 -12.10 -0.27 9.88
C ASP A 71 -12.25 -1.63 9.18
N GLU A 72 -11.58 -1.84 8.05
CA GLU A 72 -11.64 -3.09 7.26
C GLU A 72 -10.55 -4.12 7.62
N LEU A 73 -9.52 -3.72 8.38
CA LEU A 73 -8.36 -4.56 8.77
C LEU A 73 -8.56 -5.28 10.11
#